data_AF-D8QFG7-F1
#
_entry.id   AF-D8QFG7-F1
#
_cell.length_a   1.000
_cell.length_b   1.000
_cell.length_c   1.000
_cell.angle_alpha   90.00
_cell.angle_beta   90.00
_cell.angle_gamma   90.00
#
_symmetry.space_group_name_H-M   'P 1'
#
loop_
_entity.id
_entity.type
_entity.pdbx_description
1 polymer ?
#
loop_
_entity_poly.entity_id
_entity_poly.type
_entity_poly.pdbx_seq_one_letter_code
_entity_poly.pdbx_strand_id
1 'polypeptide(L)'
;MSTDPVMSKSKFSDAAVLAEVAKIRKVAEVPRPAAASGKTAWAMAWMHMIIWNAWKSTYFFADKIPAGDFANYRAYATLSIKFLAEHHEAEEKTLFPMLEKKISGSMELNHKQHESFLQPLEELIKYIESATEDKFDAATFRAKIDDILFPVMEHLADELESLDAEKLKAKMSEEELQEVNMATHKAQQSDDNKLALPFVVQNLPPGCEFPPAPGFVKNTIGPWMLYWKYASLWKYTAYPWKQSLPISVPSL
;
A
#
# COMPACT_ATOMS: atom_id res chain seq x y z
N MET A 1 -3.55 0.43 21.54
CA MET A 1 -4.83 -0.26 21.22
C MET A 1 -5.85 0.79 20.83
N SER A 2 -6.53 0.62 19.69
CA SER A 2 -7.54 1.58 19.22
C SER A 2 -8.75 1.63 20.17
N THR A 3 -9.28 2.83 20.38
CA THR A 3 -10.54 3.05 21.13
C THR A 3 -11.79 2.86 20.27
N ASP A 4 -11.63 2.71 18.94
CA ASP A 4 -12.74 2.42 18.04
C ASP A 4 -13.17 0.95 18.15
N PRO A 5 -14.47 0.65 18.39
CA PRO A 5 -14.95 -0.72 18.59
C PRO A 5 -14.77 -1.66 17.39
N VAL A 6 -14.77 -1.12 16.16
CA VAL A 6 -14.58 -1.90 14.94
C VAL A 6 -13.11 -2.25 14.79
N MET A 7 -12.23 -1.25 14.91
CA MET A 7 -10.79 -1.46 14.75
C MET A 7 -10.18 -2.29 15.88
N SER A 8 -10.67 -2.15 17.12
CA SER A 8 -10.18 -2.93 18.26
C SER A 8 -10.45 -4.44 18.15
N LYS A 9 -11.45 -4.84 17.37
CA LYS A 9 -11.82 -6.25 17.13
C LYS A 9 -11.33 -6.80 15.80
N SER A 10 -10.79 -5.96 14.93
CA SER A 10 -10.35 -6.37 13.59
C SER A 10 -8.94 -6.96 13.61
N LYS A 11 -8.56 -7.62 12.50
CA LYS A 11 -7.20 -8.14 12.34
C LYS A 11 -6.12 -7.05 12.31
N PHE A 12 -6.49 -5.78 12.10
CA PHE A 12 -5.56 -4.66 12.23
C PHE A 12 -5.06 -4.44 13.66
N SER A 13 -5.77 -4.95 14.68
CA SER A 13 -5.33 -4.93 16.08
C SER A 13 -4.73 -6.27 16.55
N ASP A 14 -4.63 -7.27 15.65
CA ASP A 14 -4.05 -8.58 15.95
C ASP A 14 -2.54 -8.45 16.18
N ALA A 15 -2.01 -9.08 17.24
CA ALA A 15 -0.62 -8.94 17.63
C ALA A 15 0.36 -9.50 16.58
N ALA A 16 -0.03 -10.56 15.87
CA ALA A 16 0.82 -11.14 14.82
C ALA A 16 0.90 -10.20 13.61
N VAL A 17 -0.24 -9.65 13.18
CA VAL A 17 -0.29 -8.65 12.11
C VAL A 17 0.54 -7.42 12.46
N LEU A 18 0.39 -6.90 13.69
CA LEU A 18 1.15 -5.74 14.15
C LEU A 18 2.66 -6.00 14.26
N ALA A 19 3.08 -7.24 14.55
CA ALA A 19 4.48 -7.62 14.56
C ALA A 19 5.08 -7.54 13.14
N GLU A 20 4.36 -8.01 12.12
CA GLU A 20 4.79 -7.89 10.72
C GLU A 20 4.86 -6.43 10.26
N VAL A 21 3.85 -5.62 10.59
CA VAL A 21 3.86 -4.17 10.32
C VAL A 21 5.03 -3.46 11.02
N ALA A 22 5.41 -3.90 12.21
CA ALA A 22 6.58 -3.35 12.91
C ALA A 22 7.90 -3.64 12.17
N LYS A 23 8.04 -4.81 11.53
CA LYS A 23 9.20 -5.12 10.67
C LYS A 23 9.25 -4.17 9.48
N ILE A 24 8.11 -3.93 8.82
CA ILE A 24 8.00 -2.99 7.69
C ILE A 24 8.39 -1.57 8.11
N ARG A 25 7.83 -1.07 9.22
CA ARG A 25 8.16 0.27 9.76
C ARG A 25 9.64 0.43 10.06
N LYS A 26 10.31 -0.61 10.60
CA LYS A 26 11.75 -0.57 10.88
C LYS A 26 12.61 -0.29 9.64
N VAL A 27 12.15 -0.69 8.46
CA VAL A 27 12.83 -0.45 7.17
C VAL A 27 12.38 0.87 6.54
N ALA A 28 11.10 1.23 6.66
CA ALA A 28 10.55 2.46 6.06
C ALA A 28 10.99 3.72 6.82
N GLU A 29 10.90 3.72 8.15
CA GLU A 29 11.02 4.90 9.03
C GLU A 29 12.48 5.25 9.37
N VAL A 30 13.37 5.05 8.41
CA VAL A 30 14.77 5.52 8.45
C VAL A 30 14.99 6.61 7.40
N PRO A 31 16.03 7.47 7.57
CA PRO A 31 16.39 8.43 6.53
C PRO A 31 16.64 7.73 5.20
N ARG A 32 16.22 8.35 4.09
CA ARG A 32 16.39 7.79 2.76
C ARG A 32 17.84 7.39 2.50
N PRO A 33 18.12 6.11 2.20
CA PRO A 33 19.48 5.67 1.92
C PRO A 33 20.10 6.36 0.71
N ALA A 34 21.41 6.60 0.76
CA ALA A 34 22.16 7.18 -0.35
C ALA A 34 22.43 6.14 -1.46
N ALA A 35 22.82 4.93 -1.07
CA ALA A 35 23.11 3.80 -1.94
C ALA A 35 21.84 3.25 -2.60
N ALA A 36 21.96 2.69 -3.81
CA ALA A 36 20.86 2.07 -4.52
C ALA A 36 20.39 0.79 -3.82
N SER A 37 21.32 -0.01 -3.31
CA SER A 37 21.03 -1.20 -2.50
C SER A 37 20.09 -0.94 -1.33
N GLY A 38 20.36 0.12 -0.55
CA GLY A 38 19.49 0.53 0.56
C GLY A 38 18.16 1.12 0.09
N LYS A 39 18.12 1.81 -1.06
CA LYS A 39 16.88 2.40 -1.59
C LYS A 39 15.85 1.35 -2.00
N THR A 40 16.28 0.15 -2.40
CA THR A 40 15.38 -0.93 -2.84
C THR A 40 14.40 -1.31 -1.74
N ALA A 41 14.90 -1.87 -0.61
CA ALA A 41 14.06 -2.23 0.52
C ALA A 41 13.35 -1.02 1.15
N TRP A 42 14.02 0.15 1.21
CA TRP A 42 13.42 1.35 1.79
C TRP A 42 12.20 1.84 1.00
N ALA A 43 12.30 1.92 -0.33
CA ALA A 43 11.17 2.33 -1.17
C ALA A 43 10.04 1.30 -1.11
N MET A 44 10.40 0.01 -1.09
CA MET A 44 9.45 -1.08 -0.97
C MET A 44 8.66 -1.02 0.35
N ALA A 45 9.36 -0.85 1.47
CA ALA A 45 8.75 -0.72 2.78
C ALA A 45 7.77 0.48 2.85
N TRP A 46 8.07 1.60 2.18
CA TRP A 46 7.11 2.70 2.08
C TRP A 46 5.88 2.38 1.23
N MET A 47 6.03 1.64 0.13
CA MET A 47 4.89 1.14 -0.66
C MET A 47 4.01 0.21 0.19
N HIS A 48 4.62 -0.66 1.00
CA HIS A 48 3.91 -1.54 1.93
C HIS A 48 3.16 -0.73 3.01
N MET A 49 3.75 0.37 3.50
CA MET A 49 3.06 1.28 4.41
C MET A 49 1.85 1.98 3.77
N ILE A 50 1.88 2.27 2.46
CA ILE A 50 0.72 2.79 1.72
C ILE A 50 -0.41 1.75 1.73
N ILE A 51 -0.10 0.49 1.38
CA ILE A 51 -1.05 -0.62 1.39
C ILE A 51 -1.70 -0.76 2.77
N TRP A 52 -0.88 -0.87 3.82
CA TRP A 52 -1.33 -0.97 5.20
C TRP A 52 -2.30 0.16 5.58
N ASN A 53 -1.90 1.40 5.34
CA ASN A 53 -2.70 2.56 5.73
C ASN A 53 -3.99 2.69 4.91
N ALA A 54 -3.93 2.42 3.61
CA ALA A 54 -5.09 2.48 2.73
C ALA A 54 -6.13 1.40 3.08
N TRP A 55 -5.67 0.16 3.33
CA TRP A 55 -6.53 -0.94 3.74
C TRP A 55 -7.16 -0.68 5.11
N LYS A 56 -6.38 -0.17 6.06
CA LYS A 56 -6.88 0.24 7.38
C LYS A 56 -7.97 1.29 7.26
N SER A 57 -7.75 2.32 6.43
CA SER A 57 -8.72 3.39 6.21
C SER A 57 -10.00 2.88 5.55
N THR A 58 -9.85 2.06 4.50
CA THR A 58 -10.94 1.41 3.78
C THR A 58 -11.80 0.55 4.71
N TYR A 59 -11.16 -0.25 5.57
CA TYR A 59 -11.84 -1.06 6.59
C TYR A 59 -12.61 -0.19 7.60
N PHE A 60 -11.99 0.89 8.08
CA PHE A 60 -12.57 1.78 9.07
C PHE A 60 -13.83 2.48 8.57
N PHE A 61 -13.81 2.98 7.32
CA PHE A 61 -14.91 3.75 6.74
C PHE A 61 -16.05 2.91 6.17
N ALA A 62 -15.93 1.58 6.10
CA ALA A 62 -16.92 0.70 5.47
C ALA A 62 -18.37 0.88 5.99
N ASP A 63 -18.56 1.27 7.24
CA ASP A 63 -19.88 1.54 7.83
C ASP A 63 -20.08 3.02 8.23
N LYS A 64 -19.19 3.91 7.78
CA LYS A 64 -19.18 5.34 8.16
C LYS A 64 -19.28 6.24 6.92
N ILE A 65 -20.02 5.76 5.93
CA ILE A 65 -20.22 6.40 4.63
C ILE A 65 -21.38 7.39 4.77
N PRO A 66 -21.21 8.68 4.46
CA PRO A 66 -22.32 9.62 4.40
C PRO A 66 -23.38 9.19 3.39
N ALA A 67 -24.65 9.47 3.68
CA ALA A 67 -25.76 9.15 2.78
C ALA A 67 -25.52 9.71 1.36
N GLY A 68 -25.71 8.87 0.34
CA GLY A 68 -25.51 9.26 -1.06
C GLY A 68 -24.04 9.39 -1.50
N ASP A 69 -23.09 9.00 -0.66
CA ASP A 69 -21.65 9.12 -0.95
C ASP A 69 -20.96 7.77 -1.21
N PHE A 70 -21.74 6.69 -1.26
CA PHE A 70 -21.23 5.34 -1.47
C PHE A 70 -20.37 5.20 -2.74
N ALA A 71 -20.70 5.91 -3.82
CA ALA A 71 -19.90 5.88 -5.05
C ALA A 71 -18.46 6.38 -4.84
N ASN A 72 -18.26 7.42 -4.02
CA ASN A 72 -16.92 7.94 -3.70
C ASN A 72 -16.16 7.00 -2.77
N TYR A 73 -16.85 6.43 -1.76
CA TYR A 73 -16.27 5.39 -0.90
C TYR A 73 -15.84 4.18 -1.72
N ARG A 74 -16.73 3.66 -2.58
CA ARG A 74 -16.46 2.50 -3.44
C ARG A 74 -15.25 2.77 -4.34
N ALA A 75 -15.18 3.94 -4.97
CA ALA A 75 -14.04 4.31 -5.81
C ALA A 75 -12.71 4.30 -5.03
N TYR A 76 -12.70 4.87 -3.82
CA TYR A 76 -11.51 4.84 -2.96
C TYR A 76 -11.16 3.42 -2.48
N ALA A 77 -12.14 2.66 -2.02
CA ALA A 77 -11.95 1.30 -1.54
C ALA A 77 -11.43 0.38 -2.66
N THR A 78 -12.01 0.46 -3.86
CA THR A 78 -11.51 -0.24 -5.06
C THR A 78 -10.07 0.14 -5.36
N LEU A 79 -9.74 1.44 -5.37
CA LEU A 79 -8.37 1.91 -5.57
C LEU A 79 -7.41 1.35 -4.51
N SER A 80 -7.83 1.33 -3.24
CA SER A 80 -7.05 0.79 -2.13
C SER A 80 -6.72 -0.69 -2.29
N ILE A 81 -7.71 -1.51 -2.65
CA ILE A 81 -7.48 -2.96 -2.79
C ILE A 81 -6.69 -3.26 -4.08
N LYS A 82 -7.02 -2.59 -5.20
CA LYS A 82 -6.30 -2.76 -6.47
C LYS A 82 -4.83 -2.34 -6.40
N PHE A 83 -4.50 -1.36 -5.55
CA PHE A 83 -3.11 -0.93 -5.40
C PHE A 83 -2.18 -2.09 -5.02
N LEU A 84 -2.62 -3.06 -4.19
CA LEU A 84 -1.84 -4.26 -3.89
C LEU A 84 -1.63 -5.14 -5.13
N ALA A 85 -2.70 -5.37 -5.91
CA ALA A 85 -2.63 -6.19 -7.11
C ALA A 85 -1.72 -5.57 -8.18
N GLU A 86 -1.84 -4.26 -8.42
CA GLU A 86 -0.99 -3.51 -9.37
C GLU A 86 0.47 -3.46 -8.91
N HIS A 87 0.70 -3.36 -7.59
CA HIS A 87 2.02 -3.41 -6.98
C HIS A 87 2.72 -4.75 -7.24
N HIS A 88 2.08 -5.87 -6.89
CA HIS A 88 2.62 -7.20 -7.12
C HIS A 88 2.76 -7.53 -8.62
N GLU A 89 1.83 -7.06 -9.46
CA GLU A 89 1.95 -7.23 -10.91
C GLU A 89 3.23 -6.55 -11.46
N ALA A 90 3.60 -5.38 -10.94
CA ALA A 90 4.84 -4.71 -11.33
C ALA A 90 6.08 -5.48 -10.88
N GLU A 91 6.05 -6.10 -9.70
CA GLU A 91 7.13 -6.94 -9.17
C GLU A 91 7.34 -8.19 -10.01
N GLU A 92 6.27 -8.95 -10.24
CA GLU A 92 6.28 -10.19 -11.04
C GLU A 92 6.76 -9.95 -12.47
N LYS A 93 6.40 -8.81 -13.06
CA LYS A 93 6.82 -8.45 -14.42
C LYS A 93 8.25 -7.92 -14.49
N THR A 94 8.77 -7.34 -13.41
CA THR A 94 10.00 -6.53 -13.45
C THR A 94 10.98 -6.86 -12.34
N LEU A 95 10.63 -6.57 -11.07
CA LEU A 95 11.57 -6.71 -9.95
C LEU A 95 12.04 -8.16 -9.80
N PHE A 96 11.11 -9.11 -9.71
CA PHE A 96 11.44 -10.50 -9.44
C PHE A 96 12.29 -11.11 -10.56
N PRO A 97 11.93 -10.98 -11.86
CA PRO A 97 12.78 -11.49 -12.94
C PRO A 97 14.19 -10.89 -12.97
N MET A 98 14.33 -9.59 -12.64
CA MET A 98 15.64 -8.94 -12.63
C MET A 98 16.52 -9.47 -11.49
N LEU A 99 15.96 -9.69 -10.30
CA LEU A 99 16.67 -10.25 -9.15
C LEU A 99 16.98 -11.73 -9.36
N GLU A 100 16.03 -12.54 -9.84
CA GLU A 100 16.22 -13.97 -10.14
C GLU A 100 17.34 -14.23 -11.15
N LYS A 101 17.49 -13.34 -12.15
CA LYS A 101 18.59 -13.42 -13.12
C LYS A 101 19.98 -13.29 -12.48
N LYS A 102 20.09 -12.61 -11.33
CA LYS A 102 21.34 -12.35 -10.63
C LYS A 102 21.52 -13.24 -9.40
N ILE A 103 20.41 -13.59 -8.75
CA ILE A 103 20.33 -14.34 -7.51
C ILE A 103 19.20 -15.37 -7.66
N SER A 104 19.53 -16.51 -8.28
CA SER A 104 18.54 -17.58 -8.51
C SER A 104 17.95 -18.11 -7.21
N GLY A 105 16.63 -18.24 -7.19
CA GLY A 105 15.82 -18.67 -6.06
C GLY A 105 15.54 -17.58 -5.02
N SER A 106 15.99 -16.33 -5.25
CA SER A 106 15.84 -15.26 -4.25
C SER A 106 14.39 -14.83 -4.03
N MET A 107 13.53 -14.96 -5.03
CA MET A 107 12.15 -14.48 -5.04
C MET A 107 11.11 -15.60 -5.00
N GLU A 108 11.53 -16.87 -4.95
CA GLU A 108 10.60 -18.02 -4.93
C GLU A 108 9.61 -17.97 -3.76
N LEU A 109 10.04 -17.50 -2.59
CA LEU A 109 9.16 -17.34 -1.42
C LEU A 109 8.12 -16.25 -1.68
N ASN A 110 8.55 -15.08 -2.15
CA ASN A 110 7.69 -13.93 -2.43
C ASN A 110 6.62 -14.28 -3.49
N HIS A 111 7.04 -14.97 -4.56
CA HIS A 111 6.12 -15.46 -5.59
C HIS A 111 5.08 -16.43 -5.02
N LYS A 112 5.49 -17.44 -4.23
CA LYS A 112 4.54 -18.39 -3.62
C LYS A 112 3.57 -17.69 -2.66
N GLN A 113 4.05 -16.67 -1.94
CA GLN A 113 3.19 -15.86 -1.09
C GLN A 113 2.17 -15.07 -1.91
N HIS A 114 2.56 -14.43 -3.02
CA HIS A 114 1.62 -13.79 -3.94
C HIS A 114 0.51 -14.75 -4.37
N GLU A 115 0.88 -15.97 -4.81
CA GLU A 115 -0.08 -17.00 -5.22
C GLU A 115 -1.07 -17.37 -4.10
N SER A 116 -0.60 -17.40 -2.84
CA SER A 116 -1.40 -17.86 -1.69
C SER A 116 -2.62 -16.97 -1.38
N PHE A 117 -2.57 -15.69 -1.74
CA PHE A 117 -3.67 -14.74 -1.52
C PHE A 117 -4.20 -14.10 -2.80
N LEU A 118 -3.72 -14.51 -3.99
CA LEU A 118 -4.16 -13.96 -5.27
C LEU A 118 -5.66 -14.11 -5.49
N GLN A 119 -6.19 -15.34 -5.40
CA GLN A 119 -7.62 -15.59 -5.61
C GLN A 119 -8.49 -14.85 -4.57
N PRO A 120 -8.22 -14.93 -3.25
CA PRO A 120 -8.94 -14.14 -2.26
C PRO A 120 -8.92 -12.62 -2.53
N LEU A 121 -7.80 -12.08 -3.01
CA LEU A 121 -7.68 -10.67 -3.38
C LEU A 121 -8.55 -10.32 -4.58
N GLU A 122 -8.58 -11.16 -5.62
CA GLU A 122 -9.47 -10.99 -6.78
C GLU A 122 -10.95 -11.00 -6.38
N GLU A 123 -11.33 -11.90 -5.47
CA GLU A 123 -12.69 -11.97 -4.93
C GLU A 123 -13.06 -10.72 -4.13
N LEU A 124 -12.13 -10.18 -3.35
CA LEU A 124 -12.31 -8.92 -2.61
C LEU A 124 -12.47 -7.73 -3.57
N ILE A 125 -11.66 -7.63 -4.61
CA ILE A 125 -11.76 -6.59 -5.65
C ILE A 125 -13.14 -6.69 -6.34
N LYS A 126 -13.53 -7.88 -6.78
CA LYS A 126 -14.81 -8.11 -7.44
C LYS A 126 -16.00 -7.75 -6.54
N TYR A 127 -15.90 -8.06 -5.25
CA TYR A 127 -16.94 -7.71 -4.28
C TYR A 127 -17.15 -6.19 -4.20
N ILE A 128 -16.08 -5.41 -4.00
CA ILE A 128 -16.20 -3.95 -3.86
C ILE A 128 -16.61 -3.27 -5.17
N GLU A 129 -16.11 -3.74 -6.32
CA GLU A 129 -16.46 -3.16 -7.63
C GLU A 129 -17.93 -3.36 -8.00
N SER A 130 -18.46 -4.55 -7.71
CA SER A 130 -19.85 -4.89 -8.05
C SER A 130 -20.87 -4.39 -7.02
N ALA A 131 -20.41 -3.92 -5.86
CA ALA A 131 -21.28 -3.43 -4.81
C ALA A 131 -22.07 -2.18 -5.25
N THR A 132 -23.35 -2.16 -4.90
CA THR A 132 -24.23 -0.99 -4.97
C THR A 132 -24.58 -0.55 -3.54
N GLU A 133 -25.01 0.69 -3.35
CA GLU A 133 -25.27 1.25 -2.01
C GLU A 133 -26.29 0.42 -1.22
N ASP A 134 -27.29 -0.15 -1.89
CA ASP A 134 -28.32 -1.03 -1.31
C ASP A 134 -27.85 -2.47 -1.01
N LYS A 135 -26.72 -2.90 -1.59
CA LYS A 135 -26.20 -4.28 -1.49
C LYS A 135 -24.88 -4.39 -0.75
N PHE A 136 -24.19 -3.28 -0.52
CA PHE A 136 -22.92 -3.29 0.15
C PHE A 136 -23.10 -3.66 1.62
N ASP A 137 -22.53 -4.80 2.01
CA ASP A 137 -22.43 -5.19 3.41
C ASP A 137 -21.01 -4.94 3.94
N ALA A 138 -20.90 -4.03 4.89
CA ALA A 138 -19.64 -3.68 5.53
C ALA A 138 -19.03 -4.86 6.30
N ALA A 139 -19.86 -5.74 6.88
CA ALA A 139 -19.38 -6.90 7.63
C ALA A 139 -18.73 -7.92 6.70
N THR A 140 -19.39 -8.28 5.59
CA THR A 140 -18.84 -9.16 4.55
C THR A 140 -17.56 -8.58 3.96
N PHE A 141 -17.52 -7.27 3.67
CA PHE A 141 -16.32 -6.62 3.15
C PHE A 141 -15.13 -6.74 4.11
N ARG A 142 -15.37 -6.48 5.39
CA ARG A 142 -14.36 -6.57 6.45
C ARG A 142 -13.87 -8.00 6.65
N ALA A 143 -14.77 -8.98 6.68
CA ALA A 143 -14.42 -10.39 6.79
C ALA A 143 -13.45 -10.82 5.68
N LYS A 144 -13.72 -10.42 4.43
CA LYS A 144 -12.83 -10.69 3.30
C LYS A 144 -11.43 -10.08 3.45
N ILE A 145 -11.32 -8.88 4.05
CA ILE A 145 -10.02 -8.27 4.37
C ILE A 145 -9.35 -9.04 5.51
N ASP A 146 -10.08 -9.34 6.58
CA ASP A 146 -9.56 -10.04 7.76
C ASP A 146 -9.02 -11.45 7.40
N ASP A 147 -9.67 -12.15 6.46
CA ASP A 147 -9.25 -13.48 5.99
C ASP A 147 -7.86 -13.51 5.34
N ILE A 148 -7.42 -12.39 4.77
CA ILE A 148 -6.15 -12.30 4.02
C ILE A 148 -5.14 -11.33 4.65
N LEU A 149 -5.53 -10.56 5.67
CA LEU A 149 -4.67 -9.49 6.20
C LEU A 149 -3.34 -10.02 6.73
N PHE A 150 -3.35 -11.13 7.46
CA PHE A 150 -2.12 -11.72 8.00
C PHE A 150 -1.16 -12.21 6.89
N PRO A 151 -1.55 -13.10 5.97
CA PRO A 151 -0.63 -13.58 4.93
C PRO A 151 -0.13 -12.44 4.02
N VAL A 152 -0.94 -11.40 3.78
CA VAL A 152 -0.44 -10.21 3.08
C VAL A 152 0.62 -9.49 3.91
N MET A 153 0.36 -9.16 5.19
CA MET A 153 1.36 -8.44 6.00
C MET A 153 2.64 -9.24 6.24
N GLU A 154 2.54 -10.57 6.39
CA GLU A 154 3.70 -11.47 6.48
C GLU A 154 4.54 -11.38 5.20
N HIS A 155 3.91 -11.51 4.04
CA HIS A 155 4.59 -11.36 2.76
C HIS A 155 5.29 -10.00 2.61
N LEU A 156 4.57 -8.91 2.89
CA LEU A 156 5.12 -7.55 2.81
C LEU A 156 6.31 -7.35 3.77
N ALA A 157 6.42 -8.13 4.84
CA ALA A 157 7.57 -8.09 5.74
C ALA A 157 8.72 -8.98 5.25
N ASP A 158 8.42 -10.23 4.84
CA ASP A 158 9.40 -11.21 4.35
C ASP A 158 10.13 -10.74 3.08
N GLU A 159 9.43 -10.03 2.21
CA GLU A 159 10.03 -9.48 0.99
C GLU A 159 11.19 -8.54 1.32
N LEU A 160 11.07 -7.73 2.38
CA LEU A 160 12.12 -6.80 2.80
C LEU A 160 13.39 -7.52 3.26
N GLU A 161 13.27 -8.74 3.80
CA GLU A 161 14.44 -9.56 4.11
C GLU A 161 15.13 -10.07 2.83
N SER A 162 14.35 -10.34 1.78
CA SER A 162 14.87 -10.74 0.47
C SER A 162 15.57 -9.58 -0.25
N LEU A 163 15.12 -8.36 0.02
CA LEU A 163 15.66 -7.10 -0.51
C LEU A 163 16.75 -6.47 0.38
N ASP A 164 17.27 -7.19 1.37
CA ASP A 164 18.32 -6.69 2.25
C ASP A 164 19.55 -6.20 1.48
N ALA A 165 20.05 -5.01 1.84
CA ALA A 165 21.10 -4.33 1.11
C ALA A 165 22.42 -5.13 1.06
N GLU A 166 22.78 -5.85 2.12
CA GLU A 166 24.00 -6.66 2.13
C GLU A 166 23.85 -7.91 1.24
N LYS A 167 22.67 -8.55 1.26
CA LYS A 167 22.37 -9.67 0.35
C LYS A 167 22.45 -9.25 -1.12
N LEU A 168 21.88 -8.10 -1.46
CA LEU A 168 21.88 -7.56 -2.81
C LEU A 168 23.30 -7.21 -3.28
N LYS A 169 24.06 -6.46 -2.46
CA LYS A 169 25.45 -6.07 -2.79
C LYS A 169 26.41 -7.25 -2.90
N ALA A 170 26.12 -8.38 -2.25
CA ALA A 170 26.93 -9.58 -2.38
C ALA A 170 26.89 -10.19 -3.80
N LYS A 171 25.92 -9.78 -4.64
CA LYS A 171 25.69 -10.35 -5.98
C LYS A 171 25.56 -9.31 -7.09
N MET A 172 25.33 -8.05 -6.76
CA MET A 172 25.06 -6.98 -7.71
C MET A 172 25.83 -5.70 -7.34
N SER A 173 26.23 -4.93 -8.35
CA SER A 173 26.81 -3.60 -8.12
C SER A 173 25.73 -2.55 -7.80
N GLU A 174 26.13 -1.40 -7.27
CA GLU A 174 25.20 -0.29 -7.01
C GLU A 174 24.57 0.24 -8.31
N GLU A 175 25.30 0.20 -9.42
CA GLU A 175 24.77 0.58 -10.74
C GLU A 175 23.69 -0.40 -11.21
N GLU A 176 23.91 -1.71 -11.07
CA GLU A 176 22.91 -2.72 -11.42
C GLU A 176 21.66 -2.59 -10.54
N LEU A 177 21.84 -2.32 -9.24
CA LEU A 177 20.72 -2.09 -8.31
C LEU A 177 19.99 -0.78 -8.61
N GLN A 178 20.70 0.25 -9.07
CA GLN A 178 20.09 1.49 -9.54
C GLN A 178 19.23 1.24 -10.78
N GLU A 179 19.67 0.40 -11.71
CA GLU A 179 18.88 -0.03 -12.87
C GLU A 179 17.62 -0.80 -12.46
N VAL A 180 17.73 -1.75 -11.53
CA VAL A 180 16.58 -2.47 -10.96
C VAL A 180 15.58 -1.50 -10.33
N ASN A 181 16.05 -0.57 -9.50
CA ASN A 181 15.19 0.42 -8.85
C ASN A 181 14.46 1.31 -9.86
N MET A 182 15.15 1.75 -10.92
CA MET A 182 14.56 2.58 -11.96
C MET A 182 13.53 1.80 -12.80
N ALA A 183 13.83 0.56 -13.17
CA ALA A 183 12.92 -0.29 -13.91
C ALA A 183 11.66 -0.61 -13.10
N THR A 184 11.82 -0.97 -11.83
CA THR A 184 10.72 -1.26 -10.90
C THR A 184 9.86 -0.03 -10.69
N HIS A 185 10.46 1.13 -10.42
CA HIS A 185 9.72 2.39 -10.27
C HIS A 185 8.91 2.73 -11.53
N LYS A 186 9.49 2.51 -12.72
CA LYS A 186 8.79 2.72 -13.99
C LYS A 186 7.62 1.75 -14.17
N ALA A 187 7.79 0.48 -13.81
CA ALA A 187 6.72 -0.52 -13.88
C ALA A 187 5.56 -0.23 -12.91
N GLN A 188 5.87 0.36 -11.75
CA GLN A 188 4.88 0.79 -10.75
C GLN A 188 4.14 2.09 -11.14
N GLN A 189 4.60 2.81 -12.16
CA GLN A 189 3.86 3.94 -12.72
C GLN A 189 2.86 3.41 -13.76
N SER A 190 1.57 3.40 -13.42
CA SER A 190 0.53 3.09 -14.40
C SER A 190 0.34 4.23 -15.41
N ASP A 191 -0.10 3.91 -16.63
CA ASP A 191 -0.30 4.87 -17.72
C ASP A 191 -1.39 5.93 -17.41
N ASP A 192 -2.28 5.70 -16.42
CA ASP A 192 -3.31 6.65 -15.98
C ASP A 192 -2.97 7.28 -14.60
N ASN A 193 -1.79 7.90 -14.53
CA ASN A 193 -1.09 8.46 -13.36
C ASN A 193 -1.81 9.64 -12.64
N LYS A 194 -3.12 9.82 -12.80
CA LYS A 194 -3.85 10.96 -12.22
C LYS A 194 -4.30 10.75 -10.78
N LEU A 195 -4.43 9.49 -10.35
CA LEU A 195 -4.86 9.12 -8.99
C LEU A 195 -3.70 8.65 -8.10
N ALA A 196 -2.61 8.15 -8.71
CA ALA A 196 -1.52 7.49 -7.99
C ALA A 196 -0.84 8.43 -6.97
N LEU A 197 -0.40 9.62 -7.38
CA LEU A 197 0.30 10.52 -6.46
C LEU A 197 -0.58 10.99 -5.28
N PRO A 198 -1.83 11.47 -5.49
CA PRO A 198 -2.71 11.80 -4.36
C PRO A 198 -3.01 10.62 -3.44
N PHE A 199 -3.15 9.40 -3.99
CA PHE A 199 -3.37 8.19 -3.20
C PHE A 199 -2.16 7.83 -2.34
N VAL A 200 -0.96 7.86 -2.93
CA VAL A 200 0.31 7.63 -2.23
C VAL A 200 0.51 8.62 -1.09
N VAL A 201 0.38 9.92 -1.37
CA VAL A 201 0.70 10.97 -0.38
C VAL A 201 -0.32 11.00 0.76
N GLN A 202 -1.61 10.79 0.47
CA GLN A 202 -2.66 10.86 1.50
C GLN A 202 -2.86 9.55 2.27
N ASN A 203 -2.18 8.45 1.90
CA ASN A 203 -2.12 7.24 2.73
C ASN A 203 -0.77 7.11 3.45
N LEU A 204 0.02 8.18 3.53
CA LEU A 204 1.23 8.24 4.34
C LEU A 204 1.18 9.37 5.37
N PRO A 205 1.83 9.19 6.53
CA PRO A 205 1.92 10.25 7.52
C PRO A 205 2.51 11.54 6.91
N PRO A 206 1.96 12.72 7.26
CA PRO A 206 2.52 13.99 6.84
C PRO A 206 3.99 14.13 7.23
N GLY A 207 4.82 14.63 6.31
CA GLY A 207 6.24 14.86 6.56
C GLY A 207 7.15 13.65 6.35
N CYS A 208 6.62 12.48 5.97
CA CYS A 208 7.48 11.36 5.58
C CYS A 208 8.33 11.70 4.34
N GLU A 209 9.51 11.07 4.24
CA GLU A 209 10.45 11.31 3.15
C GLU A 209 9.96 10.73 1.81
N PHE A 210 9.05 9.75 1.84
CA PHE A 210 8.45 9.13 0.67
C PHE A 210 7.18 9.88 0.18
N PRO A 211 6.84 9.84 -1.13
CA PRO A 211 7.75 9.53 -2.25
C PRO A 211 8.85 10.61 -2.31
N PRO A 212 10.06 10.33 -2.80
CA PRO A 212 11.11 11.32 -2.90
C PRO A 212 10.76 12.38 -3.96
N ALA A 213 10.09 13.45 -3.53
CA ALA A 213 9.68 14.57 -4.36
C ALA A 213 10.00 15.89 -3.64
N PRO A 214 10.35 16.96 -4.37
CA PRO A 214 10.51 18.28 -3.75
C PRO A 214 9.28 18.66 -2.93
N GLY A 215 9.48 19.33 -1.79
CA GLY A 215 8.37 19.69 -0.88
C GLY A 215 7.23 20.45 -1.57
N PHE A 216 7.54 21.29 -2.57
CA PHE A 216 6.52 22.00 -3.35
C PHE A 216 5.68 21.06 -4.24
N VAL A 217 6.20 19.91 -4.68
CA VAL A 217 5.44 18.91 -5.43
C VAL A 217 4.48 18.19 -4.50
N LYS A 218 4.94 17.77 -3.32
CA LYS A 218 4.10 17.12 -2.29
C LYS A 218 3.02 18.05 -1.74
N ASN A 219 3.38 19.31 -1.49
CA ASN A 219 2.58 20.24 -0.68
C ASN A 219 1.89 21.34 -1.49
N THR A 220 2.19 21.51 -2.79
CA THR A 220 1.67 22.63 -3.59
C THR A 220 1.12 22.19 -4.95
N ILE A 221 1.87 21.44 -5.76
CA ILE A 221 1.43 21.08 -7.13
C ILE A 221 0.53 19.85 -7.17
N GLY A 222 0.85 18.78 -6.44
CA GLY A 222 -0.02 17.60 -6.29
C GLY A 222 -1.44 17.96 -5.84
N PRO A 223 -1.60 18.85 -4.84
CA PRO A 223 -2.89 19.41 -4.43
C PRO A 223 -3.61 20.32 -5.44
N TRP A 224 -2.96 20.89 -6.45
CA TRP A 224 -3.59 21.92 -7.29
C TRP A 224 -4.08 21.43 -8.65
N MET A 225 -3.40 20.45 -9.27
CA MET A 225 -3.71 20.00 -10.64
C MET A 225 -4.62 18.75 -10.69
N LEU A 226 -4.65 17.91 -9.65
CA LEU A 226 -5.34 16.59 -9.66
C LEU A 226 -6.31 16.36 -8.49
N TYR A 227 -6.16 17.11 -7.39
CA TYR A 227 -6.97 16.99 -6.19
C TYR A 227 -8.44 17.33 -6.43
N TRP A 228 -8.76 18.49 -7.02
CA TRP A 228 -10.13 19.01 -7.07
C TRP A 228 -11.10 18.12 -7.83
N LYS A 229 -10.63 17.44 -8.90
CA LYS A 229 -11.47 16.54 -9.70
C LYS A 229 -11.92 15.30 -8.90
N TYR A 230 -11.13 14.88 -7.92
CA TYR A 230 -11.32 13.64 -7.16
C TYR A 230 -11.40 13.89 -5.64
N ALA A 231 -11.56 15.15 -5.22
CA ALA A 231 -11.55 15.56 -3.81
C ALA A 231 -12.58 14.82 -2.96
N SER A 232 -13.69 14.42 -3.58
CA SER A 232 -14.76 13.66 -2.94
C SER A 232 -14.33 12.27 -2.46
N LEU A 233 -13.36 11.63 -3.10
CA LEU A 233 -12.87 10.30 -2.68
C LEU A 233 -11.69 10.39 -1.70
N TRP A 234 -10.91 11.46 -1.73
CA TRP A 234 -9.73 11.63 -0.88
C TRP A 234 -10.04 11.77 0.61
N LYS A 235 -11.27 12.13 0.98
CA LYS A 235 -11.70 12.17 2.39
C LYS A 235 -11.67 10.83 3.11
N TYR A 236 -11.62 9.73 2.36
CA TYR A 236 -11.50 8.37 2.89
C TYR A 236 -10.06 7.89 3.03
N THR A 237 -9.07 8.71 2.68
CA THR A 237 -7.65 8.36 2.85
C THR A 237 -7.25 8.36 4.34
N ALA A 238 -6.13 7.69 4.67
CA ALA A 238 -5.67 7.62 6.06
C ALA A 238 -5.20 8.97 6.62
N TYR A 239 -4.67 9.84 5.75
CA TYR A 239 -4.12 11.16 6.05
C TYR A 239 -4.62 12.18 5.01
N PRO A 240 -5.92 12.51 5.01
CA PRO A 240 -6.48 13.43 4.02
C PRO A 240 -5.89 14.83 4.22
N TRP A 241 -5.54 15.52 3.12
CA TRP A 241 -5.06 16.91 3.21
C TRP A 241 -6.09 17.85 3.84
N LYS A 242 -7.38 17.56 3.62
CA LYS A 242 -8.49 18.23 4.27
C LYS A 242 -9.41 17.19 4.91
N GLN A 243 -9.40 17.14 6.25
CA GLN A 243 -10.35 16.36 7.01
C GLN A 243 -11.76 16.91 6.80
N SER A 244 -12.62 16.17 6.10
CA SER A 244 -14.01 16.56 5.82
C SER A 244 -15.04 15.64 6.46
N LEU A 245 -14.64 14.43 6.86
CA LEU A 245 -15.44 13.56 7.70
C LEU A 245 -15.19 13.92 9.18
N PRO A 246 -16.20 13.84 10.07
CA PRO A 246 -16.07 14.23 11.48
C PRO A 246 -15.21 13.27 12.32
N ILE A 247 -14.76 12.18 11.72
CA ILE A 247 -14.01 11.08 12.32
C ILE A 247 -12.72 10.85 11.55
N SER A 248 -11.66 10.46 12.26
CA SER A 248 -10.37 10.12 11.68
C SER A 248 -10.05 8.64 11.89
N VAL A 249 -9.22 8.09 11.00
CA VAL A 249 -8.73 6.72 11.11
C VAL A 249 -7.88 6.61 12.39
N PRO A 250 -8.13 5.63 13.27
CA PRO A 250 -7.34 5.45 14.48
C PRO A 250 -5.86 5.17 14.19
N SER A 251 -4.99 5.64 15.08
CA SER A 251 -3.62 5.15 15.17
C SER A 251 -3.61 3.72 15.72
N LEU A 252 -2.74 2.90 15.16
CA LEU A 252 -2.48 1.51 15.56
C LEU A 252 -0.97 1.31 15.67
#